data_AF-A0A0F8YBP2-F1
#
_entry.id   AF-A0A0F8YBP2-F1
#
_cell.length_a   1.000
_cell.length_b   1.000
_cell.length_c   1.000
_cell.angle_alpha   90.00
_cell.angle_beta   90.00
_cell.angle_gamma   90.00
#
_symmetry.space_group_name_H-M   'P 1'
#
loop_
_entity.id
_entity.type
_entity.pdbx_description
1 polymer ?
#
loop_
_entity_poly.entity_id
_entity_poly.type
_entity_poly.pdbx_seq_one_letter_code
_entity_poly.pdbx_strand_id
1 'polypeptide(L)'
;MLLYNVAICESVRTGKDIQLVRSELKEKAGEKYKLEGKDPIYVAKKYASYSHNYIKSNLFYYSLIHLRGIRNAIFDQSRVKIVDYFMDKEEQSSYSYKLKDVNREMVFGKAMGRFRGYFNTSKEAVILGITISVYMIIVYASCVIGLFTLVRRHRYKILLFIGFILIYFLGLAGVVGIVRYKLPIVPFYSIISALGIWVVYI
;
A
#
# COMPACT_ATOMS: atom_id res chain seq x y z
N MET A 1 -1.55 -15.97 2.66
CA MET A 1 -1.16 -14.57 2.38
C MET A 1 0.24 -14.43 1.78
N LEU A 2 1.29 -15.02 2.37
CA LEU A 2 2.68 -14.81 1.90
C LEU A 2 2.89 -15.10 0.40
N LEU A 3 2.33 -16.20 -0.11
CA LEU A 3 2.42 -16.57 -1.53
C LEU A 3 1.82 -15.50 -2.46
N TYR A 4 0.78 -14.80 -2.00
CA TYR A 4 0.17 -13.71 -2.76
C TYR A 4 1.10 -12.50 -2.84
N ASN A 5 1.77 -12.13 -1.74
CA ASN A 5 2.78 -11.06 -1.75
C ASN A 5 3.94 -11.40 -2.69
N VAL A 6 4.42 -12.66 -2.65
CA VAL A 6 5.46 -13.13 -3.57
C VAL A 6 4.99 -13.08 -5.02
N ALA A 7 3.75 -13.50 -5.30
CA ALA A 7 3.18 -13.41 -6.64
C ALA A 7 3.09 -11.97 -7.16
N ILE A 8 2.79 -10.99 -6.29
CA ILE A 8 2.82 -9.57 -6.68
C ILE A 8 4.25 -9.13 -6.98
N CYS A 9 5.20 -9.40 -6.10
CA CYS A 9 6.60 -9.05 -6.35
C CYS A 9 7.08 -9.63 -7.69
N GLU A 10 6.76 -10.88 -7.96
CA GLU A 10 7.19 -11.56 -9.18
C GLU A 10 6.43 -11.08 -10.42
N SER A 11 5.16 -10.73 -10.29
CA SER A 11 4.37 -10.07 -11.34
C SER A 11 4.99 -8.72 -11.71
N VAL A 12 5.42 -7.93 -10.72
CA VAL A 12 6.12 -6.65 -10.96
C VAL A 12 7.47 -6.87 -11.64
N ARG A 13 8.20 -7.91 -11.26
CA ARG A 13 9.51 -8.24 -11.84
C ARG A 13 9.41 -8.69 -13.28
N THR A 14 8.42 -9.52 -13.59
CA THR A 14 8.29 -10.20 -14.89
C THR A 14 7.33 -9.50 -15.86
N GLY A 15 6.50 -8.58 -15.36
CA GLY A 15 5.43 -7.93 -16.12
C GLY A 15 4.21 -8.82 -16.39
N LYS A 16 4.24 -10.10 -15.98
CA LYS A 16 3.16 -11.06 -16.17
C LYS A 16 1.94 -10.75 -15.31
N ASP A 17 0.77 -11.25 -15.70
CA ASP A 17 -0.44 -11.15 -14.87
C ASP A 17 -0.26 -11.88 -13.53
N ILE A 18 -0.78 -11.30 -12.45
CA ILE A 18 -0.64 -11.85 -11.10
C ILE A 18 -1.24 -13.26 -10.98
N GLN A 19 -2.36 -13.55 -11.63
CA GLN A 19 -3.02 -14.85 -11.49
C GLN A 19 -2.18 -15.94 -12.14
N LEU A 20 -1.58 -15.63 -13.29
CA LEU A 20 -0.62 -16.51 -13.97
C LEU A 20 0.62 -16.75 -13.11
N VAL A 21 1.23 -15.68 -12.57
CA VAL A 21 2.41 -15.82 -11.69
C VAL A 21 2.06 -16.63 -10.44
N ARG A 22 0.87 -16.43 -9.87
CA ARG A 22 0.41 -17.16 -8.69
C ARG A 22 0.19 -18.65 -9.00
N SER A 23 -0.37 -19.01 -10.16
CA SER A 23 -0.51 -20.41 -10.56
C SER A 23 0.86 -21.06 -10.78
N GLU A 24 1.77 -20.38 -11.51
CA GLU A 24 3.15 -20.86 -11.72
C GLU A 24 3.88 -21.10 -10.38
N LEU A 25 3.73 -20.19 -9.41
CA LEU A 25 4.34 -20.34 -8.09
C LEU A 25 3.72 -21.48 -7.27
N LYS A 26 2.40 -21.71 -7.39
CA LYS A 26 1.72 -22.84 -6.75
C LYS A 26 2.19 -24.16 -7.33
N GLU A 27 2.28 -24.26 -8.65
CA GLU A 27 2.74 -25.44 -9.38
C GLU A 27 4.18 -25.79 -8.98
N LYS A 28 5.11 -24.83 -9.05
CA LYS A 28 6.51 -25.02 -8.60
C LYS A 28 6.62 -25.48 -7.16
N ALA A 29 5.78 -24.95 -6.26
CA ALA A 29 5.75 -25.39 -4.88
C ALA A 29 5.11 -26.78 -4.73
N GLY A 30 4.08 -27.08 -5.52
CA GLY A 30 3.39 -28.36 -5.59
C GLY A 30 4.33 -29.49 -6.00
N GLU A 31 5.11 -29.29 -7.06
CA GLU A 31 6.14 -30.21 -7.54
C GLU A 31 7.24 -30.39 -6.49
N LYS A 32 7.79 -29.28 -5.98
CA LYS A 32 8.89 -29.30 -5.00
C LYS A 32 8.55 -30.07 -3.72
N TYR A 33 7.31 -29.99 -3.25
CA TYR A 33 6.89 -30.61 -1.99
C TYR A 33 5.93 -31.79 -2.15
N LYS A 34 5.65 -32.23 -3.38
CA LYS A 34 4.70 -33.31 -3.72
C LYS A 34 3.37 -33.15 -2.99
N LEU A 35 2.69 -32.04 -3.25
CA LEU A 35 1.52 -31.58 -2.48
C LEU A 35 0.20 -32.23 -2.88
N GLU A 36 0.17 -33.04 -3.95
CA GLU A 36 -1.04 -33.70 -4.42
C GLU A 36 -1.62 -34.67 -3.37
N GLY A 37 -2.94 -34.61 -3.18
CA GLY A 37 -3.66 -35.43 -2.19
C GLY A 37 -3.31 -35.13 -0.72
N LYS A 38 -2.56 -34.05 -0.43
CA LYS A 38 -2.20 -33.67 0.94
C LYS A 38 -3.28 -32.80 1.59
N ASP A 39 -3.31 -32.85 2.92
CA ASP A 39 -4.17 -32.01 3.75
C ASP A 39 -3.99 -30.49 3.46
N PRO A 40 -5.07 -29.71 3.37
CA PRO A 40 -5.00 -28.27 3.05
C PRO A 40 -4.13 -27.44 4.01
N ILE A 41 -4.08 -27.77 5.30
CA ILE A 41 -3.25 -27.06 6.29
C ILE A 41 -1.78 -27.35 6.02
N TYR A 42 -1.43 -28.60 5.71
CA TYR A 42 -0.07 -28.96 5.29
C TYR A 42 0.35 -28.21 4.01
N VAL A 43 -0.53 -28.20 3.00
CA VAL A 43 -0.31 -27.46 1.75
C VAL A 43 -0.06 -25.97 2.02
N ALA A 44 -0.89 -25.35 2.87
CA ALA A 44 -0.73 -23.94 3.24
C ALA A 44 0.63 -23.66 3.93
N LYS A 45 1.08 -24.54 4.84
CA LYS A 45 2.40 -24.43 5.49
C LYS A 45 3.54 -24.53 4.49
N LYS A 46 3.45 -25.43 3.50
CA LYS A 46 4.49 -25.58 2.47
C LYS A 46 4.53 -24.39 1.50
N TYR A 47 3.37 -23.83 1.12
CA TYR A 47 3.34 -22.57 0.38
C TYR A 47 3.95 -21.40 1.16
N ALA A 48 3.70 -21.31 2.47
CA ALA A 48 4.33 -20.30 3.31
C ALA A 48 5.87 -20.48 3.35
N SER A 49 6.33 -21.73 3.50
CA SER A 49 7.76 -22.07 3.50
C SER A 49 8.43 -21.73 2.16
N TYR A 50 7.79 -22.07 1.04
CA TYR A 50 8.24 -21.70 -0.30
C TYR A 50 8.40 -20.18 -0.44
N SER A 51 7.38 -19.44 0.00
CA SER A 51 7.35 -17.98 -0.09
C SER A 51 8.42 -17.34 0.78
N HIS A 52 8.66 -17.86 1.98
CA HIS A 52 9.71 -17.39 2.88
C HIS A 52 11.11 -17.58 2.28
N ASN A 53 11.37 -18.74 1.67
CA ASN A 53 12.63 -18.98 0.98
C ASN A 53 12.82 -18.02 -0.20
N TYR A 54 11.76 -17.78 -0.98
CA TYR A 54 11.79 -16.78 -2.05
C TYR A 54 12.14 -15.38 -1.53
N ILE A 55 11.50 -14.93 -0.45
CA ILE A 55 11.75 -13.60 0.15
C ILE A 55 13.19 -13.50 0.62
N LYS A 56 13.71 -14.54 1.30
CA LYS A 56 15.12 -14.58 1.75
C LYS A 56 16.09 -14.45 0.58
N SER A 57 15.85 -15.17 -0.51
CA SER A 57 16.69 -15.10 -1.71
C SER A 57 16.57 -13.77 -2.46
N ASN A 58 15.50 -13.01 -2.27
CA ASN A 58 15.21 -11.76 -2.98
C ASN A 58 14.96 -10.59 -2.02
N LEU A 59 15.67 -10.55 -0.88
CA LEU A 59 15.35 -9.69 0.25
C LEU A 59 15.30 -8.20 -0.13
N PHE A 60 16.31 -7.74 -0.87
CA PHE A 60 16.40 -6.35 -1.29
C PHE A 60 15.24 -5.97 -2.22
N TYR A 61 14.99 -6.78 -3.24
CA TYR A 61 13.91 -6.53 -4.20
C TYR A 61 12.53 -6.56 -3.52
N TYR A 62 12.29 -7.57 -2.68
CA TYR A 62 11.06 -7.66 -1.90
C TYR A 62 10.86 -6.42 -1.01
N SER A 63 11.92 -5.97 -0.32
CA SER A 63 11.86 -4.79 0.56
C SER A 63 11.52 -3.52 -0.23
N LEU A 64 12.11 -3.32 -1.42
CA LEU A 64 11.77 -2.18 -2.28
C LEU A 64 10.30 -2.18 -2.69
N ILE A 65 9.77 -3.34 -3.12
CA ILE A 65 8.36 -3.46 -3.48
C ILE A 65 7.45 -3.26 -2.25
N HIS A 66 7.86 -3.75 -1.08
CA HIS A 66 7.12 -3.56 0.18
C HIS A 66 7.06 -2.08 0.57
N LEU A 67 8.18 -1.35 0.49
CA LEU A 67 8.21 0.11 0.70
C LEU A 67 7.32 0.86 -0.28
N ARG A 68 7.25 0.40 -1.54
CA ARG A 68 6.34 0.96 -2.53
C ARG A 68 4.87 0.71 -2.17
N GLY A 69 4.55 -0.48 -1.66
CA GLY A 69 3.23 -0.78 -1.12
C GLY A 69 2.86 0.15 0.04
N ILE A 70 3.79 0.37 0.98
CA ILE A 70 3.62 1.35 2.08
C ILE A 70 3.32 2.75 1.54
N ARG A 71 4.13 3.24 0.59
CA ARG A 71 3.91 4.54 -0.05
C ARG A 71 2.51 4.62 -0.67
N ASN A 72 2.13 3.60 -1.42
CA ASN A 72 0.81 3.56 -2.06
C ASN A 72 -0.32 3.57 -1.02
N ALA A 73 -0.20 2.81 0.09
CA ALA A 73 -1.20 2.84 1.16
C ALA A 73 -1.35 4.22 1.81
N ILE A 74 -0.27 4.99 1.93
CA ILE A 74 -0.27 6.34 2.52
C ILE A 74 -0.93 7.38 1.60
N PHE A 75 -0.60 7.33 0.30
CA PHE A 75 -0.96 8.37 -0.67
C PHE A 75 -2.16 8.04 -1.57
N ASP A 76 -2.63 6.80 -1.59
CA ASP A 76 -3.84 6.44 -2.31
C ASP A 76 -5.08 7.05 -1.62
N GLN A 77 -5.87 7.74 -2.42
CA GLN A 77 -7.03 8.53 -1.99
C GLN A 77 -8.34 7.75 -2.12
N SER A 78 -8.33 6.55 -2.73
CA SER A 78 -9.51 5.72 -2.98
C SER A 78 -10.69 6.45 -3.67
N ARG A 79 -10.42 7.57 -4.34
CA ARG A 79 -11.44 8.52 -4.84
C ARG A 79 -12.43 7.91 -5.82
N VAL A 80 -11.96 7.02 -6.71
CA VAL A 80 -12.79 6.37 -7.74
C VAL A 80 -13.85 5.51 -7.06
N LYS A 81 -13.44 4.64 -6.12
CA LYS A 81 -14.35 3.77 -5.36
C LYS A 81 -15.39 4.56 -4.56
N ILE A 82 -15.00 5.71 -4.01
CA ILE A 82 -15.92 6.57 -3.26
C ILE A 82 -16.98 7.14 -4.20
N VAL A 83 -16.58 7.72 -5.34
CA VAL A 83 -17.53 8.28 -6.31
C VAL A 83 -18.44 7.21 -6.89
N ASP A 84 -17.91 6.05 -7.24
CA ASP A 84 -18.71 4.97 -7.83
C ASP A 84 -19.75 4.43 -6.83
N TYR A 85 -19.36 4.32 -5.55
CA TYR A 85 -20.28 3.95 -4.47
C TYR A 85 -21.41 4.97 -4.29
N PHE A 86 -21.11 6.27 -4.34
CA PHE A 86 -22.12 7.32 -4.15
C PHE A 86 -22.96 7.62 -5.39
N MET A 87 -22.49 7.29 -6.59
CA MET A 87 -23.20 7.53 -7.84
C MET A 87 -24.02 6.33 -8.32
N ASP A 88 -24.09 5.25 -7.53
CA ASP A 88 -24.76 3.99 -7.87
C ASP A 88 -24.39 3.49 -9.28
N LYS A 89 -23.14 3.74 -9.68
CA LYS A 89 -22.63 3.25 -10.96
C LYS A 89 -22.30 1.79 -10.75
N GLU A 90 -23.23 0.93 -11.18
CA GLU A 90 -23.11 -0.52 -11.20
C GLU A 90 -21.74 -0.93 -11.76
N GLU A 91 -20.82 -1.24 -10.83
CA GLU A 91 -19.54 -1.96 -10.91
C GLU A 91 -18.68 -1.92 -12.21
N GLN A 92 -18.88 -0.97 -13.13
CA GLN A 92 -18.10 -0.89 -14.37
C GLN A 92 -16.72 -0.27 -14.15
N SER A 93 -16.52 0.42 -13.03
CA SER A 93 -15.21 0.79 -12.53
C SER A 93 -14.69 -0.30 -11.60
N SER A 94 -14.57 -1.50 -12.16
CA SER A 94 -13.50 -2.39 -11.74
C SER A 94 -12.14 -1.76 -12.11
N TYR A 95 -11.83 -0.61 -11.48
CA TYR A 95 -10.62 -0.46 -10.70
C TYR A 95 -10.62 -1.50 -9.55
N SER A 96 -10.92 -2.77 -9.86
CA SER A 96 -9.95 -3.84 -9.63
C SER A 96 -8.60 -3.17 -9.63
N TYR A 97 -7.87 -3.33 -8.54
CA TYR A 97 -6.43 -3.23 -8.57
C TYR A 97 -6.00 -4.16 -9.73
N LYS A 98 -6.05 -3.68 -10.96
CA LYS A 98 -5.48 -4.31 -12.12
C LYS A 98 -4.03 -4.15 -11.76
N LEU A 99 -3.50 -5.19 -11.13
CA LEU A 99 -2.09 -5.30 -10.77
C LEU A 99 -1.17 -5.05 -11.98
N LYS A 100 -1.74 -5.01 -13.20
CA LYS A 100 -1.22 -4.31 -14.37
C LYS A 100 -0.64 -2.90 -14.09
N ASP A 101 -1.18 -2.11 -13.18
CA ASP A 101 -0.63 -0.81 -12.83
C ASP A 101 0.54 -0.91 -11.85
N VAL A 102 0.59 -1.96 -11.02
CA VAL A 102 1.77 -2.27 -10.21
C VAL A 102 2.95 -2.65 -11.12
N ASN A 103 2.69 -3.36 -12.23
CA ASN A 103 3.67 -3.69 -13.27
C ASN A 103 4.13 -2.49 -14.11
N ARG A 104 3.39 -1.37 -14.13
CA ARG A 104 3.68 -0.24 -15.04
C ARG A 104 4.61 0.83 -14.47
N GLU A 105 4.94 0.85 -13.18
CA GLU A 105 5.64 1.98 -12.56
C GLU A 105 7.18 1.97 -12.64
N MET A 106 7.83 0.98 -13.26
CA MET A 106 9.30 0.88 -13.25
C MET A 106 10.03 1.92 -14.12
N VAL A 107 9.31 2.77 -14.87
CA VAL A 107 9.89 3.72 -15.82
C VAL A 107 9.56 5.15 -15.42
N PHE A 108 10.60 5.95 -15.13
CA PHE A 108 10.54 7.38 -14.75
C PHE A 108 9.70 8.27 -15.68
N GLY A 109 9.39 7.83 -16.91
CA GLY A 109 8.54 8.56 -17.87
C GLY A 109 7.03 8.57 -17.60
N LYS A 110 6.53 8.13 -16.43
CA LYS A 110 5.08 7.88 -16.21
C LYS A 110 4.38 8.73 -15.13
N ALA A 111 5.05 9.71 -14.53
CA ALA A 111 4.34 10.72 -13.72
C ALA A 111 3.26 11.45 -14.55
N MET A 112 3.61 11.79 -15.80
CA MET A 112 2.71 12.42 -16.76
C MET A 112 1.49 11.54 -17.11
N GLY A 113 1.68 10.23 -17.22
CA GLY A 113 0.61 9.27 -17.50
C GLY A 113 -0.38 9.13 -16.33
N ARG A 114 0.11 9.18 -15.09
CA ARG A 114 -0.76 9.21 -13.89
C ARG A 114 -1.51 10.52 -13.77
N PHE A 115 -0.84 11.63 -14.06
CA PHE A 115 -1.47 12.95 -14.08
C PHE A 115 -2.58 12.99 -15.13
N ARG A 116 -2.32 12.56 -16.37
CA ARG A 116 -3.35 12.48 -17.41
C ARG A 116 -4.48 11.51 -17.04
N GLY A 117 -4.15 10.34 -16.49
CA GLY A 117 -5.15 9.38 -16.00
C GLY A 117 -6.00 9.92 -14.85
N TYR A 118 -5.44 10.80 -14.01
CA TYR A 118 -6.16 11.48 -12.93
C TYR A 118 -7.29 12.34 -13.49
N PHE A 119 -7.01 13.16 -14.50
CA PHE A 119 -7.99 14.06 -15.12
C PHE A 119 -8.93 13.37 -16.11
N ASN A 120 -8.62 12.15 -16.55
CA ASN A 120 -9.48 11.34 -17.41
C ASN A 120 -10.60 10.60 -16.63
N THR A 121 -10.83 10.93 -15.36
CA THR A 121 -11.95 10.38 -14.55
C THR A 121 -13.15 11.31 -14.56
N SER A 122 -14.27 10.91 -13.94
CA SER A 122 -15.45 11.78 -13.83
C SER A 122 -15.09 13.09 -13.11
N LYS A 123 -15.77 14.19 -13.45
CA LYS A 123 -15.49 15.52 -12.89
C LYS A 123 -15.60 15.50 -11.36
N GLU A 124 -16.54 14.73 -10.83
CA GLU A 124 -16.79 14.56 -9.39
C GLU A 124 -15.61 13.84 -8.72
N ALA A 125 -15.05 12.80 -9.35
CA ALA A 125 -13.88 12.10 -8.85
C ALA A 125 -12.63 13.00 -8.86
N VAL A 126 -12.48 13.85 -9.87
CA VAL A 126 -11.39 14.83 -9.94
C VAL A 126 -11.49 15.85 -8.82
N ILE A 127 -12.66 16.46 -8.62
CA ILE A 127 -12.90 17.45 -7.56
C ILE A 127 -12.66 16.84 -6.18
N LEU A 128 -13.25 15.66 -5.91
CA LEU A 128 -13.07 14.95 -4.65
C LEU A 128 -11.59 14.65 -4.40
N GLY A 129 -10.88 14.16 -5.41
CA GLY A 129 -9.44 13.90 -5.29
C GLY A 129 -8.63 15.16 -4.98
N ILE A 130 -8.96 16.31 -5.58
CA ILE A 130 -8.26 17.58 -5.30
C ILE A 130 -8.51 18.00 -3.86
N THR A 131 -9.76 17.96 -3.39
CA THR A 131 -10.12 18.27 -2.01
C THR A 131 -9.37 17.39 -1.01
N ILE A 132 -9.36 16.06 -1.24
CA ILE A 132 -8.62 15.12 -0.40
C ILE A 132 -7.11 15.42 -0.45
N SER A 133 -6.57 15.75 -1.63
CA SER A 133 -5.14 16.08 -1.80
C SER A 133 -4.75 17.30 -0.97
N VAL A 134 -5.52 18.38 -1.05
CA VAL A 134 -5.28 19.61 -0.30
C VAL A 134 -5.36 19.34 1.20
N TYR A 135 -6.40 18.62 1.64
CA TYR A 135 -6.52 18.19 3.04
C TYR A 135 -5.30 17.38 3.51
N MET A 136 -4.87 16.40 2.71
CA MET A 136 -3.70 15.58 3.02
C MET A 136 -2.41 16.41 3.13
N ILE A 137 -2.22 17.40 2.24
CA ILE A 137 -1.06 18.30 2.26
C ILE A 137 -1.04 19.09 3.57
N ILE A 138 -2.16 19.69 3.96
CA ILE A 138 -2.27 20.47 5.21
C ILE A 138 -1.96 19.59 6.42
N VAL A 139 -2.56 18.39 6.49
CA VAL A 139 -2.36 17.46 7.59
C VAL A 139 -0.91 16.97 7.67
N TYR A 140 -0.31 16.60 6.54
CA TYR A 140 1.07 16.11 6.53
C TYR A 140 2.09 17.22 6.81
N ALA A 141 1.90 18.42 6.26
CA ALA A 141 2.74 19.57 6.58
C ALA A 141 2.69 19.91 8.08
N SER A 142 1.47 19.96 8.63
CA SER A 142 1.27 20.20 10.07
C SER A 142 1.85 19.07 10.93
N CYS A 143 1.73 17.81 10.49
CA CYS A 143 2.34 16.67 11.18
C CYS A 143 3.87 16.81 11.26
N VAL A 144 4.53 17.26 10.19
CA VAL A 144 5.99 17.53 10.20
C VAL A 144 6.35 18.60 11.24
N ILE A 145 5.57 19.68 11.32
CA ILE A 145 5.76 20.74 12.34
C ILE A 145 5.56 20.18 13.76
N GLY A 146 4.52 19.37 13.96
CA GLY A 146 4.25 18.71 15.24
C GLY A 146 5.37 17.75 15.66
N LEU A 147 5.91 16.96 14.72
CA LEU A 147 7.05 16.08 14.95
C LEU A 147 8.29 16.89 15.40
N PHE A 148 8.62 17.96 14.66
CA PHE A 148 9.75 18.82 15.01
C PHE A 148 9.58 19.44 16.41
N THR A 149 8.36 19.87 16.75
CA THR A 149 8.03 20.39 18.07
C THR A 149 8.24 19.36 19.18
N LEU A 150 7.80 18.11 18.98
CA LEU A 150 8.00 17.03 19.95
C LEU A 150 9.49 16.70 20.16
N VAL A 151 10.28 16.70 19.08
CA VAL A 151 11.73 16.50 19.15
C VAL A 151 12.39 17.63 19.95
N ARG A 152 12.07 18.89 19.63
CA ARG A 152 12.61 20.07 20.33
C ARG A 152 12.24 20.11 21.82
N ARG A 153 11.05 19.62 22.18
CA ARG A 153 10.58 19.50 23.57
C ARG A 153 11.02 18.19 24.25
N HIS A 154 11.91 17.42 23.64
CA HIS A 154 12.44 16.15 24.17
C HIS A 154 11.36 15.12 24.55
N ARG A 155 10.21 15.12 23.87
CA ARG A 155 9.09 14.21 24.14
C ARG A 155 9.25 12.86 23.42
N TYR A 156 10.43 12.24 23.56
CA TYR A 156 10.80 11.03 22.82
C TYR A 156 9.90 9.82 23.10
N LYS A 157 9.36 9.69 24.31
CA LYS A 157 8.44 8.59 24.67
C LYS A 157 7.20 8.58 23.77
N ILE A 158 6.62 9.77 23.51
CA ILE A 158 5.45 9.93 22.64
C ILE A 158 5.82 9.61 21.19
N LEU A 159 6.97 10.10 20.72
CA LEU A 159 7.48 9.83 19.37
C LEU A 159 7.71 8.34 19.13
N LEU A 160 8.33 7.64 20.09
CA LEU A 160 8.54 6.20 20.00
C LEU A 160 7.21 5.45 19.97
N PHE A 161 6.29 5.77 20.88
CA PHE A 161 4.97 5.13 20.92
C PHE A 161 4.22 5.27 19.58
N ILE A 162 4.10 6.49 19.06
CA ILE A 162 3.44 6.74 17.77
C ILE A 162 4.23 6.09 16.64
N GLY A 163 5.55 6.23 16.62
CA GLY A 163 6.43 5.63 15.61
C GLY A 163 6.27 4.11 15.52
N PHE A 164 6.21 3.40 16.64
CA PHE A 164 5.98 1.95 16.67
C PHE A 164 4.63 1.57 16.06
N ILE A 165 3.58 2.31 16.38
CA ILE A 165 2.24 2.07 15.83
C ILE A 165 2.22 2.30 14.32
N LEU A 166 2.82 3.40 13.85
CA LEU A 166 2.95 3.70 12.42
C LEU A 166 3.71 2.58 11.69
N ILE A 167 4.88 2.20 12.22
CA ILE A 167 5.73 1.16 11.62
C ILE A 167 5.00 -0.18 11.58
N TYR A 168 4.30 -0.55 12.65
CA TYR A 168 3.55 -1.81 12.73
C TYR A 168 2.47 -1.89 11.66
N PHE A 169 1.56 -0.91 11.60
CA PHE A 169 0.45 -0.94 10.65
C PHE A 169 0.88 -0.69 9.20
N LEU A 170 1.87 0.17 8.96
CA LEU A 170 2.45 0.32 7.62
C LEU A 170 3.20 -0.96 7.21
N GLY A 171 3.90 -1.61 8.12
CA GLY A 171 4.53 -2.92 7.88
C GLY A 171 3.51 -3.97 7.41
N LEU A 172 2.30 -3.96 7.98
CA LEU A 172 1.19 -4.84 7.59
C LEU A 172 0.59 -4.52 6.22
N ALA A 173 0.74 -3.28 5.70
CA ALA A 173 0.23 -2.91 4.38
C ALA A 173 0.82 -3.79 3.25
N GLY A 174 2.03 -4.30 3.48
CA GLY A 174 2.66 -5.27 2.60
C GLY A 174 3.03 -4.71 1.24
N VAL A 175 3.37 -5.64 0.35
CA VAL A 175 3.60 -5.41 -1.08
C VAL A 175 2.34 -4.92 -1.83
N VAL A 176 1.15 -5.25 -1.31
CA VAL A 176 -0.13 -4.88 -1.94
C VAL A 176 -0.42 -3.39 -1.82
N GLY A 177 -0.10 -2.79 -0.66
CA GLY A 177 -0.37 -1.38 -0.40
C GLY A 177 -1.85 -1.02 -0.27
N ILE A 178 -2.65 -1.91 0.33
CA ILE A 178 -4.09 -1.67 0.49
C ILE A 178 -4.33 -0.46 1.41
N VAL A 179 -5.05 0.54 0.91
CA VAL A 179 -5.37 1.80 1.61
C VAL A 179 -6.03 1.58 2.96
N ARG A 180 -6.80 0.49 3.12
CA ARG A 180 -7.46 0.14 4.38
C ARG A 180 -6.49 0.02 5.56
N TYR A 181 -5.23 -0.34 5.32
CA TYR A 181 -4.21 -0.41 6.36
C TYR A 181 -3.75 0.96 6.88
N LYS A 182 -4.11 2.06 6.20
CA LYS A 182 -3.91 3.42 6.69
C LYS A 182 -4.91 3.82 7.77
N LEU A 183 -6.13 3.25 7.80
CA LEU A 183 -7.18 3.68 8.73
C LEU A 183 -6.75 3.65 10.20
N PRO A 184 -6.08 2.59 10.70
CA PRO A 184 -5.65 2.54 12.11
C PRO A 184 -4.59 3.59 12.48
N ILE A 185 -3.81 4.09 11.50
CA ILE A 185 -2.74 5.06 11.77
C ILE A 185 -3.21 6.52 11.70
N VAL A 186 -4.39 6.77 11.13
CA VAL A 186 -4.94 8.13 10.97
C VAL A 186 -4.98 8.91 12.29
N PRO A 187 -5.56 8.37 13.37
CA PRO A 187 -5.67 9.13 14.62
C PRO A 187 -4.30 9.58 15.16
N PHE A 188 -3.27 8.76 15.00
CA PHE A 188 -1.95 9.01 15.56
C PHE A 188 -1.21 10.14 14.87
N TYR A 189 -1.17 10.15 13.53
CA TYR A 189 -0.57 11.29 12.82
C TYR A 189 -1.46 12.53 12.90
N SER A 190 -2.79 12.38 13.06
CA SER A 190 -3.71 13.51 13.25
C SER A 190 -3.49 14.22 14.58
N ILE A 191 -3.18 13.50 15.68
CA ILE A 191 -2.80 14.12 16.97
C ILE A 191 -1.54 14.97 16.81
N ILE A 192 -0.53 14.45 16.10
CA ILE A 192 0.71 15.20 15.85
C ILE A 192 0.43 16.40 14.93
N SER A 193 -0.42 16.23 13.91
CA SER A 193 -0.86 17.31 13.04
C SER A 193 -1.56 18.42 13.83
N ALA A 194 -2.43 18.08 14.77
CA ALA A 194 -3.12 19.07 15.61
C ALA A 194 -2.14 19.89 16.45
N LEU A 195 -1.09 19.27 17.00
CA LEU A 195 -0.01 19.98 17.68
C LEU A 195 0.71 20.96 16.74
N GLY A 196 1.01 20.53 15.51
CA GLY A 196 1.66 21.40 14.52
C GLY A 196 0.81 22.62 14.17
N ILE A 197 -0.50 22.44 13.97
CA ILE A 197 -1.44 23.55 13.77
C ILE A 197 -1.43 24.48 14.98
N TRP A 198 -1.55 23.93 16.19
CA TRP A 198 -1.58 24.71 17.44
C TRP A 198 -0.34 25.62 17.60
N VAL A 199 0.84 25.14 17.22
CA VAL A 199 2.10 25.91 17.26
C VAL A 199 2.17 27.01 16.19
N VAL A 200 1.50 26.84 15.05
CA VAL A 200 1.50 27.86 13.98
C VAL A 200 0.51 28.99 14.28
N TYR A 201 -0.59 28.68 14.98
CA TYR A 201 -1.66 29.63 15.27
C TYR A 201 -1.49 30.43 16.57
N ILE A 202 -0.57 30.03 17.47
CA ILE A 202 -0.28 30.68 18.75
C ILE A 202 1.18 31.09 18.79
#